data_AF-W6TFP6-F1
#
_entry.id   AF-W6TFP6-F1
#
_cell.length_a   1.000
_cell.length_b   1.000
_cell.length_c   1.000
_cell.angle_alpha   90.00
_cell.angle_beta   90.00
_cell.angle_gamma   90.00
#
_symmetry.space_group_name_H-M   'P 1'
#
loop_
_entity.id
_entity.type
_entity.pdbx_description
1 polymer ?
#
loop_
_entity_poly.entity_id
_entity_poly.type
_entity_poly.pdbx_seq_one_letter_code
_entity_poly.pdbx_strand_id
1 'polypeptide(L)'
;MSKNTIVLNDREKGLINLSQEEEYENYKLALKKSMINDIENKIQIMEILYNIKTKNLYLIDGYKSFETFINKFLIKKTQAYSYLKIYEYVLKGDLSVNDIKQRGVVDVYKSIKSNETAKQKSKVNLTKPLRFQLKTEQAYKFYKENPKLTSFILEEIFYNDQKILEQLKLKYKNFKKN
;
A
#
# COMPACT_ATOMS: atom_id res chain seq x y z
N MET A 1 -31.18 6.76 47.55
CA MET A 1 -30.44 6.34 46.34
C MET A 1 -29.38 5.34 46.77
N SER A 2 -29.62 4.06 46.46
CA SER A 2 -28.83 2.90 46.90
C SER A 2 -27.43 2.89 46.29
N LYS A 3 -26.39 2.71 47.10
CA LYS A 3 -25.05 2.37 46.62
C LYS A 3 -24.99 0.85 46.49
N ASN A 4 -24.98 0.35 45.24
CA ASN A 4 -24.71 -1.05 44.97
C ASN A 4 -23.25 -1.36 45.32
N THR A 5 -23.04 -2.01 46.46
CA THR A 5 -21.78 -2.67 46.80
C THR A 5 -21.63 -3.92 45.95
N ILE A 6 -20.64 -3.93 45.06
CA ILE A 6 -20.25 -5.11 44.32
C ILE A 6 -19.45 -6.00 45.28
N VAL A 7 -20.09 -7.05 45.79
CA VAL A 7 -19.43 -8.11 46.55
C VAL A 7 -18.71 -9.01 45.55
N LEU A 8 -17.39 -8.85 45.44
CA LEU A 8 -16.54 -9.77 44.70
C LEU A 8 -16.21 -10.97 45.61
N ASN A 9 -17.03 -12.01 45.47
CA ASN A 9 -16.76 -13.43 45.73
C ASN A 9 -15.45 -13.74 46.50
N ASP A 10 -15.59 -13.98 47.80
CA ASP A 10 -14.56 -14.49 48.72
C ASP A 10 -14.15 -15.93 48.35
N ARG A 11 -13.34 -16.07 47.30
CA ARG A 11 -12.59 -17.30 47.05
C ARG A 11 -11.14 -17.08 47.50
N GLU A 12 -10.94 -17.19 48.80
CA GLU A 12 -9.68 -17.66 49.37
C GLU A 12 -9.38 -19.04 48.78
N LYS A 13 -8.66 -19.07 47.65
CA LYS A 13 -8.00 -20.26 47.14
C LYS A 13 -6.52 -19.95 47.01
N GLY A 14 -5.78 -20.23 48.08
CA GLY A 14 -4.35 -20.47 48.10
C GLY A 14 -3.52 -19.46 47.33
N LEU A 15 -3.21 -18.32 47.96
CA LEU A 15 -2.09 -17.48 47.57
C LEU A 15 -0.79 -18.27 47.77
N ILE A 16 -0.42 -19.04 46.74
CA ILE A 16 0.97 -19.41 46.54
C ILE A 16 1.66 -18.07 46.24
N ASN A 17 2.46 -17.58 47.19
CA ASN A 17 3.35 -16.46 46.96
C ASN A 17 4.37 -16.90 45.89
N LEU A 18 4.00 -16.76 44.62
CA LEU A 18 4.89 -16.94 43.49
C LEU A 18 6.11 -16.06 43.73
N SER A 19 7.31 -16.61 43.53
CA SER A 19 8.49 -15.75 43.52
C SER A 19 8.35 -14.70 42.42
N GLN A 20 9.00 -13.55 42.59
CA GLN A 20 9.04 -12.52 41.55
C GLN A 20 9.57 -13.09 40.22
N GLU A 21 10.47 -14.07 40.26
CA GLU A 21 10.94 -14.77 39.04
C GLU A 21 9.83 -15.59 38.37
N GLU A 22 9.00 -16.30 39.15
CA GLU A 22 7.90 -17.10 38.62
C GLU A 22 6.78 -16.22 38.04
N GLU A 23 6.48 -15.10 38.70
CA GLU A 23 5.53 -14.11 38.20
C GLU A 23 6.00 -13.50 36.88
N TYR A 24 7.30 -13.15 36.78
CA TYR A 24 7.89 -12.64 35.55
C TYR A 24 7.83 -13.65 34.39
N GLU A 25 8.21 -14.91 34.61
CA GLU A 25 8.14 -15.92 33.56
C GLU A 25 6.69 -16.21 33.14
N ASN A 26 5.74 -16.18 34.07
CA ASN A 26 4.32 -16.28 33.76
C ASN A 26 3.84 -15.14 32.86
N TYR A 27 4.18 -13.88 33.17
CA TYR A 27 3.83 -12.75 32.31
C TYR A 27 4.46 -12.84 30.91
N LYS A 28 5.73 -13.24 30.84
CA LYS A 28 6.46 -13.42 29.58
C LYS A 28 5.83 -14.50 28.70
N LEU A 29 5.42 -15.63 29.29
CA LEU A 29 4.69 -16.69 28.58
C LEU A 29 3.30 -16.22 28.12
N ALA A 30 2.55 -15.54 29.01
CA ALA A 30 1.24 -14.98 28.67
C ALA A 30 1.34 -13.96 27.52
N LEU A 31 2.36 -13.11 27.53
CA LEU A 31 2.61 -12.13 26.48
C LEU A 31 2.91 -12.81 25.14
N LYS A 32 3.80 -13.81 25.13
CA LYS A 32 4.10 -14.59 23.90
C LYS A 32 2.84 -15.23 23.32
N LYS A 33 2.03 -15.86 24.17
CA LYS A 33 0.77 -16.49 23.74
C LYS A 33 -0.22 -15.47 23.20
N SER A 34 -0.36 -14.33 23.87
CA SER A 34 -1.22 -13.23 23.43
C SER A 34 -0.81 -12.70 22.05
N MET A 35 0.50 -12.52 21.82
CA MET A 35 1.01 -12.08 20.51
C MET A 35 0.75 -13.09 19.39
N ILE A 36 0.95 -14.39 19.65
CA ILE A 36 0.67 -15.45 18.67
C ILE A 36 -0.82 -15.46 18.31
N ASN A 37 -1.69 -15.43 19.33
CA ASN A 37 -3.14 -15.40 19.13
C ASN A 37 -3.58 -14.15 18.35
N ASP A 38 -3.00 -12.98 18.64
CA ASP A 38 -3.29 -11.75 17.90
C ASP A 38 -2.93 -11.87 16.41
N ILE A 39 -1.78 -12.47 16.08
CA ILE A 39 -1.39 -12.68 14.68
C ILE A 39 -2.31 -13.71 14.00
N GLU A 40 -2.66 -14.81 14.67
CA GLU A 40 -3.58 -15.81 14.16
C GLU A 40 -4.98 -15.24 13.88
N ASN A 41 -5.50 -14.44 14.82
CA ASN A 41 -6.76 -13.72 14.64
C ASN A 41 -6.69 -12.78 13.42
N LYS A 42 -5.57 -12.07 13.23
CA LYS A 42 -5.39 -11.20 12.07
C LYS A 42 -5.37 -11.99 10.76
N ILE A 43 -4.75 -13.16 10.72
CA ILE A 43 -4.75 -14.04 9.53
C ILE A 43 -6.17 -14.53 9.22
N GLN A 44 -6.94 -14.92 10.23
CA GLN A 44 -8.35 -15.29 10.04
C GLN A 44 -9.19 -14.11 9.51
N ILE A 45 -8.98 -12.91 10.05
CA ILE A 45 -9.65 -11.69 9.56
C ILE A 45 -9.28 -11.44 8.09
N MET A 46 -8.01 -11.63 7.69
CA MET A 46 -7.57 -11.47 6.30
C MET A 46 -8.37 -12.38 5.36
N GLU A 47 -8.52 -13.66 5.71
CA GLU A 47 -9.28 -14.64 4.94
C GLU A 47 -10.76 -14.26 4.84
N ILE A 48 -11.40 -13.93 5.98
CA ILE A 48 -12.82 -13.55 6.03
C ILE A 48 -13.07 -12.31 5.15
N LEU A 49 -12.27 -11.25 5.33
CA LEU A 49 -12.41 -10.02 4.54
C LEU A 49 -12.22 -10.30 3.04
N TYR A 50 -11.26 -11.15 2.69
CA TYR A 50 -11.01 -11.52 1.30
C TYR A 50 -12.21 -12.24 0.68
N ASN A 51 -12.76 -13.22 1.38
CA ASN A 51 -13.94 -13.97 0.92
C ASN A 51 -15.17 -13.07 0.79
N ILE A 52 -15.43 -12.20 1.76
CA ILE A 52 -16.54 -11.24 1.71
C ILE A 52 -16.40 -10.29 0.51
N LYS A 53 -15.19 -9.74 0.30
CA LYS A 53 -14.95 -8.80 -0.80
C LYS A 53 -15.07 -9.47 -2.16
N THR A 54 -14.38 -10.60 -2.37
CA THR A 54 -14.29 -11.25 -3.69
C THR A 54 -15.63 -11.83 -4.15
N LYS A 55 -16.44 -12.35 -3.21
CA LYS A 55 -17.78 -12.87 -3.49
C LYS A 55 -18.87 -11.79 -3.38
N ASN A 56 -18.50 -10.54 -3.11
CA ASN A 56 -19.43 -9.42 -2.89
C ASN A 56 -20.52 -9.70 -1.83
N LEU A 57 -20.19 -10.45 -0.77
CA LEU A 57 -21.17 -10.87 0.25
C LEU A 57 -21.71 -9.69 1.07
N TYR A 58 -20.98 -8.57 1.10
CA TYR A 58 -21.45 -7.34 1.75
C TYR A 58 -22.74 -6.77 1.11
N LEU A 59 -23.09 -7.19 -0.11
CA LEU A 59 -24.34 -6.80 -0.76
C LEU A 59 -25.57 -7.42 -0.08
N ILE A 60 -25.40 -8.54 0.64
CA ILE A 60 -26.50 -9.24 1.34
C ILE A 60 -27.12 -8.32 2.41
N ASP A 61 -26.28 -7.56 3.11
CA ASP A 61 -26.70 -6.57 4.10
C ASP A 61 -27.01 -5.19 3.47
N GLY A 62 -27.06 -5.10 2.14
CA GLY A 62 -27.40 -3.87 1.42
C GLY A 62 -26.28 -2.82 1.35
N TYR A 63 -25.03 -3.15 1.68
CA TYR A 63 -23.92 -2.21 1.55
C TYR A 63 -23.58 -1.95 0.08
N LYS A 64 -23.51 -0.68 -0.33
CA LYS A 64 -23.18 -0.31 -1.72
C LYS A 64 -21.73 -0.62 -2.12
N SER A 65 -20.83 -0.73 -1.14
CA SER A 65 -19.43 -1.05 -1.39
C SER A 65 -18.80 -1.76 -0.19
N PHE A 66 -17.74 -2.54 -0.46
CA PHE A 66 -16.94 -3.15 0.59
C PHE A 66 -16.40 -2.13 1.61
N GLU A 67 -16.08 -0.91 1.16
CA GLU A 67 -15.64 0.17 2.04
C GLU A 67 -16.73 0.57 3.04
N THR A 68 -17.98 0.73 2.58
CA THR A 68 -19.09 1.06 3.49
C THR A 68 -19.38 -0.05 4.49
N PHE A 69 -19.15 -1.31 4.10
CA PHE A 69 -19.25 -2.47 4.98
C PHE A 69 -18.18 -2.46 6.08
N ILE A 70 -16.91 -2.32 5.73
CA ILE A 70 -15.82 -2.36 6.74
C ILE A 70 -15.88 -1.22 7.75
N ASN A 71 -16.48 -0.08 7.40
CA ASN A 71 -16.66 1.06 8.31
C ASN A 71 -17.54 0.75 9.52
N LYS A 72 -18.26 -0.38 9.53
CA LYS A 72 -19.04 -0.86 10.68
C LYS A 72 -18.23 -1.64 11.69
N PHE A 73 -17.00 -1.99 11.38
CA PHE A 73 -16.11 -2.76 12.24
C PHE A 73 -14.97 -1.88 12.77
N LEU A 74 -14.29 -2.35 13.82
CA LEU A 74 -13.11 -1.70 14.40
C LEU A 74 -11.84 -1.90 13.55
N ILE A 75 -11.96 -1.77 12.22
CA ILE A 75 -10.86 -1.94 11.26
C ILE A 75 -10.77 -0.69 10.41
N LYS A 76 -9.61 -0.03 10.44
CA LYS A 76 -9.36 1.13 9.57
C LYS A 76 -9.35 0.69 8.11
N LYS A 77 -9.87 1.54 7.21
CA LYS A 77 -9.85 1.29 5.75
C LYS A 77 -8.49 0.79 5.25
N THR A 78 -7.43 1.53 5.55
CA THR A 78 -6.07 1.20 5.10
C THR A 78 -5.60 -0.18 5.59
N GLN A 79 -6.01 -0.58 6.79
CA GLN A 79 -5.70 -1.90 7.37
C GLN A 79 -6.50 -3.01 6.68
N ALA A 80 -7.80 -2.80 6.40
CA ALA A 80 -8.60 -3.78 5.67
C ALA A 80 -8.00 -4.04 4.27
N TYR A 81 -7.60 -2.99 3.55
CA TYR A 81 -6.98 -3.15 2.24
C TYR A 81 -5.56 -3.74 2.30
N SER A 82 -4.78 -3.50 3.36
CA SER A 82 -3.50 -4.18 3.55
C SER A 82 -3.70 -5.68 3.83
N TYR A 83 -4.72 -6.04 4.60
CA TYR A 83 -5.06 -7.43 4.91
C TYR A 83 -5.44 -8.21 3.66
N LEU A 84 -6.31 -7.65 2.82
CA LEU A 84 -6.67 -8.23 1.53
C LEU A 84 -5.42 -8.49 0.68
N LYS A 85 -4.52 -7.51 0.62
CA LYS A 85 -3.30 -7.61 -0.18
C LYS A 85 -2.34 -8.69 0.34
N ILE A 86 -2.15 -8.76 1.65
CA ILE A 86 -1.32 -9.82 2.24
C ILE A 86 -1.90 -11.19 1.92
N TYR A 87 -3.22 -11.35 2.06
CA TYR A 87 -3.88 -12.63 1.77
C TYR A 87 -3.77 -13.05 0.31
N GLU A 88 -3.83 -12.10 -0.64
CA GLU A 88 -3.58 -12.39 -2.05
C GLU A 88 -2.20 -13.00 -2.30
N TYR A 89 -1.16 -12.56 -1.58
CA TYR A 89 0.18 -13.15 -1.65
C TYR A 89 0.22 -14.56 -1.06
N VAL A 90 -0.55 -14.79 0.02
CA VAL A 90 -0.71 -16.14 0.60
C VAL A 90 -1.36 -17.09 -0.40
N LEU A 91 -2.45 -16.66 -1.04
CA LEU A 91 -3.15 -17.48 -2.05
C LEU A 91 -2.31 -17.77 -3.29
N LYS A 92 -1.39 -16.86 -3.66
CA LYS A 92 -0.44 -17.07 -4.77
C LYS A 92 0.71 -18.02 -4.41
N GLY A 93 0.89 -18.33 -3.12
CA GLY A 93 2.05 -19.09 -2.63
C GLY A 93 3.33 -18.26 -2.49
N ASP A 94 3.27 -16.94 -2.72
CA ASP A 94 4.42 -16.02 -2.59
C ASP A 94 4.75 -15.68 -1.13
N LEU A 95 3.88 -16.05 -0.19
CA LEU A 95 4.01 -15.78 1.24
C LEU A 95 3.38 -16.92 2.05
N SER A 96 4.11 -17.51 2.99
CA SER A 96 3.51 -18.53 3.87
C SER A 96 2.84 -17.89 5.10
N VAL A 97 1.85 -18.58 5.66
CA VAL A 97 1.22 -18.19 6.93
C VAL A 97 2.26 -18.17 8.07
N ASN A 98 3.24 -19.08 8.05
CA ASN A 98 4.32 -19.12 9.03
C ASN A 98 5.23 -17.89 8.95
N ASP A 99 5.50 -17.37 7.75
CA ASP A 99 6.27 -16.13 7.58
C ASP A 99 5.55 -14.95 8.23
N ILE A 100 4.21 -14.91 8.13
CA ILE A 100 3.39 -13.88 8.79
C ILE A 100 3.48 -14.01 10.31
N LYS A 101 3.43 -15.23 10.84
CA LYS A 101 3.56 -15.49 12.29
C LYS A 101 4.93 -15.07 12.83
N GLN A 102 5.99 -15.29 12.07
CA GLN A 102 7.35 -14.96 12.50
C GLN A 102 7.66 -13.46 12.38
N ARG A 103 7.29 -12.83 11.27
CA ARG A 103 7.66 -11.44 10.97
C ARG A 103 6.61 -10.42 11.42
N GLY A 104 5.38 -10.86 11.64
CA GLY A 104 4.26 -9.98 11.93
C GLY A 104 3.71 -9.27 10.69
N VAL A 105 2.45 -8.84 10.82
CA VAL A 105 1.65 -8.30 9.71
C VAL A 105 2.22 -7.01 9.12
N VAL A 106 2.74 -6.12 9.97
CA VAL A 106 3.23 -4.80 9.55
C VAL A 106 4.47 -4.94 8.66
N ASP A 107 5.42 -5.77 9.05
CA ASP A 107 6.69 -5.91 8.33
C ASP A 107 6.54 -6.73 7.05
N VAL A 108 5.65 -7.72 7.05
CA VAL A 108 5.21 -8.40 5.83
C VAL A 108 4.64 -7.38 4.83
N TYR A 109 3.69 -6.55 5.24
CA TYR A 109 3.08 -5.56 4.34
C TYR A 109 4.10 -4.56 3.79
N LYS A 110 5.03 -4.07 4.64
CA LYS A 110 6.12 -3.20 4.19
C LYS A 110 6.98 -3.86 3.12
N SER A 111 7.34 -5.14 3.31
CA SER A 111 8.17 -5.87 2.34
C SER A 111 7.46 -6.13 1.00
N ILE A 112 6.15 -6.40 1.03
CA ILE A 112 5.34 -6.49 -0.19
C ILE A 112 5.39 -5.15 -0.94
N LYS A 113 5.15 -4.04 -0.23
CA LYS A 113 5.14 -2.70 -0.82
C LYS A 113 6.51 -2.31 -1.40
N SER A 114 7.61 -2.59 -0.69
CA SER A 114 8.96 -2.30 -1.19
C SER A 114 9.26 -3.08 -2.48
N ASN A 115 8.94 -4.37 -2.51
CA ASN A 115 9.20 -5.24 -3.67
C ASN A 115 8.42 -4.77 -4.91
N GLU A 116 7.18 -4.33 -4.75
CA GLU A 116 6.42 -3.75 -5.85
C GLU A 116 7.00 -2.43 -6.35
N THR A 117 7.43 -1.53 -5.44
CA THR A 117 8.05 -0.27 -5.87
C THR A 117 9.36 -0.49 -6.61
N ALA A 118 10.13 -1.51 -6.24
CA ALA A 118 11.34 -1.91 -6.98
C ALA A 118 10.99 -2.44 -8.39
N LYS A 119 9.98 -3.31 -8.50
CA LYS A 119 9.48 -3.81 -9.80
C LYS A 119 8.88 -2.71 -10.68
N GLN A 120 8.33 -1.65 -10.10
CA GLN A 120 7.82 -0.50 -10.85
C GLN A 120 8.94 0.40 -11.33
N LYS A 121 9.98 0.64 -10.53
CA LYS A 121 11.15 1.45 -10.93
C LYS A 121 11.89 0.85 -12.13
N SER A 122 11.96 -0.48 -12.24
CA SER A 122 12.56 -1.14 -13.41
C SER A 122 11.71 -1.03 -14.69
N LYS A 123 10.44 -0.61 -14.61
CA LYS A 123 9.54 -0.38 -15.75
C LYS A 123 9.38 1.09 -16.14
N VAL A 124 10.03 2.02 -15.43
CA VAL A 124 10.01 3.44 -15.79
C VAL A 124 10.90 3.63 -17.02
N ASN A 125 10.35 4.16 -18.11
CA ASN A 125 11.05 4.50 -19.35
C ASN A 125 12.45 5.09 -19.04
N LEU A 126 13.51 4.48 -19.59
CA LEU A 126 14.90 4.90 -19.33
C LEU A 126 15.16 6.38 -19.70
N THR A 127 14.35 6.95 -20.59
CA THR A 127 14.42 8.35 -21.01
C THR A 127 13.36 9.20 -20.31
N LYS A 128 13.80 10.29 -19.68
CA LYS A 128 12.90 11.25 -19.01
C LYS A 128 12.06 12.00 -20.06
N PRO A 129 10.76 12.22 -19.83
CA PRO A 129 9.93 12.97 -20.76
C PRO A 129 10.39 14.43 -20.84
N LEU A 130 10.58 14.92 -22.07
CA LEU A 130 10.90 16.31 -22.34
C LEU A 130 9.67 17.20 -22.07
N ARG A 131 9.84 18.29 -21.32
CA ARG A 131 8.76 19.24 -20.98
C ARG A 131 9.17 20.66 -21.36
N PHE A 132 8.39 21.31 -22.23
CA PHE A 132 8.54 22.72 -22.57
C PHE A 132 7.18 23.37 -22.76
N GLN A 133 7.12 24.68 -22.61
CA GLN A 133 5.92 25.48 -22.81
C GLN A 133 5.93 26.07 -24.22
N LEU A 134 4.86 25.83 -24.97
CA LEU A 134 4.66 26.44 -26.28
C LEU A 134 4.02 27.82 -26.11
N LYS A 135 4.42 28.78 -26.95
CA LYS A 135 3.96 30.17 -26.85
C LYS A 135 2.53 30.39 -27.35
N THR A 136 2.06 29.54 -28.26
CA THR A 136 0.74 29.70 -28.90
C THR A 136 -0.13 28.46 -28.66
N GLU A 137 -1.42 28.69 -28.46
CA GLU A 137 -2.42 27.64 -28.23
C GLU A 137 -2.54 26.70 -29.44
N GLN A 138 -2.42 27.24 -30.66
CA GLN A 138 -2.47 26.45 -31.88
C GLN A 138 -1.31 25.45 -31.96
N ALA A 139 -0.09 25.88 -31.67
CA ALA A 139 1.07 24.99 -31.64
C ALA A 139 0.90 23.93 -30.54
N TYR A 140 0.39 24.32 -29.36
CA TYR A 140 0.11 23.40 -28.27
C TYR A 140 -0.86 22.29 -28.68
N LYS A 141 -2.02 22.64 -29.26
CA LYS A 141 -3.02 21.66 -29.71
C LYS A 141 -2.44 20.71 -30.75
N PHE A 142 -1.76 21.24 -31.76
CA PHE A 142 -1.16 20.43 -32.83
C PHE A 142 -0.18 19.38 -32.29
N TYR A 143 0.80 19.78 -31.48
CA TYR A 143 1.81 18.84 -30.96
C TYR A 143 1.23 17.91 -29.89
N LYS A 144 0.22 18.34 -29.13
CA LYS A 144 -0.50 17.50 -28.17
C LYS A 144 -1.28 16.38 -28.85
N GLU A 145 -1.92 16.67 -29.98
CA GLU A 145 -2.66 15.69 -30.78
C GLU A 145 -1.71 14.73 -31.52
N ASN A 146 -0.46 15.14 -31.76
CA ASN A 146 0.52 14.40 -32.58
C ASN A 146 1.84 14.08 -31.84
N PRO A 147 1.82 13.39 -30.68
CA PRO A 147 3.02 13.19 -29.85
C PRO A 147 4.10 12.33 -30.54
N LYS A 148 3.70 11.29 -31.29
CA LYS A 148 4.64 10.42 -32.02
C LYS A 148 5.35 11.18 -33.14
N LEU A 149 4.59 11.96 -33.92
CA LEU A 149 5.13 12.82 -34.96
C LEU A 149 6.08 13.86 -34.39
N THR A 150 5.73 14.44 -33.23
CA THR A 150 6.59 15.40 -32.53
C THR A 150 7.93 14.78 -32.14
N SER A 151 7.91 13.57 -31.56
CA SER A 151 9.16 12.83 -31.23
C SER A 151 9.98 12.57 -32.49
N PHE A 152 9.34 12.08 -33.54
CA PHE A 152 9.99 11.79 -34.81
C PHE A 152 10.67 13.04 -35.41
N ILE A 153 9.97 14.17 -35.50
CA ILE A 153 10.53 15.42 -36.02
C ILE A 153 11.76 15.86 -35.22
N LEU A 154 11.68 15.79 -33.88
CA LEU A 154 12.78 16.21 -33.01
C LEU A 154 14.01 15.30 -33.17
N GLU A 155 13.80 13.99 -33.30
CA GLU A 155 14.88 13.02 -33.51
C GLU A 155 15.47 13.12 -34.92
N GLU A 156 14.63 13.24 -35.95
CA GLU A 156 15.05 13.37 -37.35
C GLU A 156 15.92 14.62 -37.55
N ILE A 157 15.48 15.77 -37.04
CA ILE A 157 16.27 17.01 -37.11
C ILE A 157 17.59 16.87 -36.35
N PHE A 158 17.59 16.16 -35.22
CA PHE A 158 18.79 16.00 -34.41
C PHE A 158 19.83 15.10 -35.08
N TYR A 159 19.41 13.98 -35.66
CA TYR A 159 20.31 12.97 -36.23
C TYR A 159 20.67 13.26 -37.69
N ASN A 160 19.71 13.70 -38.51
CA ASN A 160 19.84 13.69 -39.96
C ASN A 160 19.95 15.11 -40.56
N ASP A 161 19.39 16.15 -39.91
CA ASP A 161 19.35 17.51 -40.45
C ASP A 161 20.08 18.56 -39.58
N GLN A 162 21.38 18.34 -39.36
CA GLN A 162 22.22 19.25 -38.56
C GLN A 162 22.24 20.69 -39.10
N LYS A 163 22.17 20.88 -40.41
CA LYS A 163 22.13 22.22 -41.03
C LYS A 163 20.90 23.01 -40.61
N ILE A 164 19.73 22.37 -40.61
CA ILE A 164 18.48 22.98 -40.14
C ILE A 164 18.59 23.29 -38.65
N LEU A 165 19.13 22.36 -37.87
CA LEU A 165 19.32 22.54 -36.43
C LEU A 165 20.23 23.75 -36.11
N GLU A 166 21.33 23.93 -36.85
CA GLU A 166 22.21 25.10 -36.70
C GLU A 166 21.53 26.42 -37.06
N GLN A 167 20.76 26.44 -38.16
CA GLN A 167 19.98 27.62 -38.55
C GLN A 167 18.95 27.99 -37.47
N LEU A 168 18.26 27.01 -36.90
CA LEU A 168 17.30 27.23 -35.80
C LEU A 168 18.01 27.74 -34.54
N LYS A 169 19.19 27.21 -34.20
CA LYS A 169 20.02 27.71 -33.09
C LYS A 169 20.42 29.17 -33.28
N LEU A 170 20.84 29.56 -34.48
CA LEU A 170 21.20 30.96 -34.81
C LEU A 170 19.99 31.89 -34.69
N LYS A 171 18.84 31.50 -35.28
CA LYS A 171 17.59 32.27 -35.17
C LYS A 171 17.17 32.47 -33.70
N TYR A 172 17.26 31.41 -32.89
CA TYR A 172 16.93 31.49 -31.47
C TYR A 172 17.89 32.39 -30.69
N LYS A 173 19.19 32.36 -30.97
CA LYS A 173 20.17 33.26 -30.36
C LYS A 173 19.88 34.73 -30.68
N ASN A 174 19.50 35.03 -31.93
CA ASN A 174 19.13 36.39 -32.34
C ASN A 174 17.82 36.85 -31.69
N PHE A 175 16.83 35.95 -31.59
CA PHE A 175 15.58 36.23 -30.87
C PHE A 175 15.81 36.57 -29.39
N LYS A 176 16.82 35.96 -28.74
CA LYS A 176 17.16 36.22 -27.33
C LYS A 176 17.92 37.53 -27.08
N LYS A 177 18.51 38.13 -28.12
CA LYS A 177 19.30 39.37 -28.03
C LYS A 177 18.43 40.63 -28.18
N ASN A 178 17.19 40.47 -28.65
CA ASN A 178 16.17 41.51 -28.71
C ASN A 178 15.21 41.36 -27.52
#